data_AF-A0A246BFV5-F1
#
_entry.id   AF-A0A246BFV5-F1
#
_cell.length_a   1.000
_cell.length_b   1.000
_cell.length_c   1.000
_cell.angle_alpha   90.00
_cell.angle_beta   90.00
_cell.angle_gamma   90.00
#
_symmetry.space_group_name_H-M   'P 1'
#
loop_
_entity.id
_entity.type
_entity.pdbx_description
1 polymer ?
#
loop_
_entity_poly.entity_id
_entity_poly.type
_entity_poly.pdbx_seq_one_letter_code
_entity_poly.pdbx_strand_id
1 'polypeptide(L)'
;MDRHSRRIVGCFIGARDEVSAFGLWESLPARYLDARCHTDGLAAYKSVVFGGLHVIGGTQHIERFNATLRLRVAHLVRRSLSFSRKQAHLELLIWMFIHRYNASLR
;
A
#
# COMPACT_ATOMS: atom_id res chain seq x y z
N MET A 1 -2.54 5.57 -1.35
CA MET A 1 -4.00 5.85 -1.37
C MET A 1 -4.19 7.31 -1.74
N ASP A 2 -5.06 7.59 -2.69
CA ASP A 2 -5.48 8.97 -2.98
C ASP A 2 -6.35 9.51 -1.83
N ARG A 3 -6.01 10.69 -1.31
CA ARG A 3 -6.64 11.23 -0.09
C ARG A 3 -8.09 11.68 -0.36
N HIS A 4 -8.39 12.16 -1.56
CA HIS A 4 -9.72 12.68 -1.88
C HIS A 4 -10.70 11.54 -2.17
N SER A 5 -10.38 10.69 -3.15
CA SER A 5 -11.23 9.58 -3.59
C SER A 5 -11.17 8.34 -2.71
N ARG A 6 -10.17 8.24 -1.81
CA ARG A 6 -9.86 7.05 -0.99
C ARG A 6 -9.43 5.83 -1.78
N ARG A 7 -9.27 5.92 -3.10
CA ARG A 7 -8.85 4.80 -3.93
C ARG A 7 -7.41 4.42 -3.62
N ILE A 8 -7.13 3.13 -3.64
CA ILE A 8 -5.76 2.61 -3.69
C ILE A 8 -5.29 2.73 -5.13
N VAL A 9 -4.27 3.56 -5.35
CA VAL A 9 -3.78 3.94 -6.69
C VAL A 9 -2.41 3.37 -7.01
N GLY A 10 -1.77 2.72 -6.04
CA GLY A 10 -0.50 2.02 -6.16
C GLY A 10 -0.37 1.03 -5.02
N CYS A 11 0.33 -0.08 -5.27
CA CYS A 11 0.57 -1.15 -4.32
C CYS A 11 1.82 -1.90 -4.75
N PHE A 12 2.66 -2.23 -3.76
CA PHE A 12 3.80 -3.10 -3.92
C PHE A 12 3.86 -4.05 -2.73
N ILE A 13 4.23 -5.31 -2.98
CA ILE A 13 4.27 -6.36 -1.97
C ILE A 13 5.74 -6.74 -1.78
N GLY A 14 6.30 -6.34 -0.64
CA GLY A 14 7.73 -6.50 -0.35
C GLY A 14 8.05 -6.23 1.11
N ALA A 15 9.35 -6.12 1.40
CA ALA A 15 9.85 -5.80 2.72
C ALA A 15 9.68 -4.30 3.04
N ARG A 16 10.08 -3.88 4.25
CA ARG A 16 10.11 -2.46 4.65
C ARG A 16 11.50 -1.86 4.37
N ASP A 17 11.91 -1.90 3.12
CA ASP A 17 13.23 -1.44 2.66
C ASP A 17 13.12 -0.47 1.47
N GLU A 18 14.27 0.05 1.02
CA GLU A 18 14.37 1.03 -0.06
C GLU A 18 13.91 0.46 -1.40
N VAL A 19 14.23 -0.81 -1.68
CA VAL A 19 13.81 -1.51 -2.89
C VAL A 19 12.28 -1.56 -2.97
N SER A 20 11.63 -1.92 -1.87
CA SER A 20 10.16 -2.01 -1.83
C SER A 20 9.50 -0.63 -1.84
N ALA A 21 10.14 0.38 -1.25
CA ALA A 21 9.69 1.76 -1.36
C ALA A 21 9.77 2.26 -2.82
N PHE A 22 10.82 1.88 -3.57
CA PHE A 22 10.94 2.20 -5.00
C PHE A 22 9.89 1.49 -5.83
N GLY A 23 9.70 0.18 -5.61
CA GLY A 23 8.64 -0.57 -6.28
C GLY A 23 7.23 -0.01 -6.01
N LEU A 24 6.98 0.54 -4.80
CA LEU A 24 5.73 1.24 -4.51
C LEU A 24 5.58 2.50 -5.36
N TRP A 25 6.64 3.28 -5.54
CA TRP A 25 6.59 4.45 -6.39
C TRP A 25 6.37 4.12 -7.86
N GLU A 26 7.10 3.13 -8.40
CA GLU A 26 6.93 2.69 -9.79
C GLU A 26 5.51 2.19 -10.06
N SER A 27 4.82 1.67 -9.03
CA SER A 27 3.42 1.26 -9.15
C SER A 27 2.44 2.43 -9.30
N LEU A 28 2.85 3.68 -9.06
CA LEU A 28 1.98 4.85 -9.12
C LEU A 28 1.80 5.35 -10.56
N PRO A 29 0.56 5.64 -10.99
CA PRO A 29 0.31 6.34 -12.25
C PRO A 29 0.99 7.71 -12.28
N ALA A 30 1.46 8.13 -13.46
CA ALA A 30 2.24 9.36 -13.65
C ALA A 30 1.64 10.62 -12.99
N ARG A 31 0.31 10.75 -12.98
CA ARG A 31 -0.42 11.88 -12.34
C ARG A 31 -0.29 11.97 -10.81
N TYR A 32 0.33 11.00 -10.16
CA TYR A 32 0.56 10.99 -8.71
C TYR A 32 2.03 11.21 -8.34
N LEU A 33 2.93 11.31 -9.31
CA LEU A 33 4.37 11.47 -9.05
C LEU A 33 4.72 12.88 -8.53
N ASP A 34 3.84 13.85 -8.67
CA ASP A 34 3.95 15.21 -8.13
C ASP A 34 3.04 15.45 -6.91
N ALA A 35 2.37 14.41 -6.40
CA ALA A 35 1.46 14.52 -5.28
C ALA A 35 2.20 14.60 -3.93
N ARG A 36 1.63 15.33 -2.96
CA ARG A 36 2.10 15.28 -1.56
C ARG A 36 1.85 13.91 -0.96
N CYS A 37 2.89 13.29 -0.42
CA CYS A 37 2.84 11.94 0.11
C CYS A 37 2.98 11.92 1.62
N HIS A 38 1.90 11.47 2.26
CA HIS A 38 1.79 11.35 3.70
C HIS A 38 2.25 9.97 4.17
N THR A 39 3.28 9.90 5.00
CA THR A 39 3.84 8.61 5.48
C THR A 39 4.08 8.59 6.99
N ASP A 40 4.41 7.41 7.52
CA ASP A 40 4.79 7.20 8.92
C ASP A 40 6.24 7.62 9.23
N GLY A 41 6.97 8.12 8.23
CA GLY A 41 8.35 8.57 8.39
C GLY A 41 9.41 7.47 8.33
N LEU A 42 9.08 6.27 7.83
CA LEU A 42 10.08 5.22 7.59
C LEU A 42 11.27 5.77 6.78
N ALA A 43 12.49 5.50 7.25
CA ALA A 43 13.72 6.04 6.66
C ALA A 43 13.87 5.71 5.16
N ALA A 44 13.41 4.53 4.74
CA ALA A 44 13.42 4.08 3.36
C ALA A 44 12.61 4.97 2.39
N TYR A 45 11.70 5.83 2.87
CA TYR A 45 10.99 6.76 2.00
C TYR A 45 11.80 7.99 1.61
N LYS A 46 12.83 8.34 2.40
CA LYS A 46 13.66 9.53 2.18
C LYS A 46 14.58 9.36 0.96
N SER A 47 15.14 8.16 0.79
CA SER A 47 16.06 7.84 -0.30
C SER A 47 15.36 7.66 -1.65
N VAL A 48 14.05 7.41 -1.63
CA VAL A 48 13.37 6.93 -2.81
C VAL A 48 12.66 8.06 -3.54
N VAL A 49 11.57 8.67 -3.02
CA VAL A 49 10.60 9.24 -3.98
C VAL A 49 9.84 10.50 -3.66
N PHE A 50 9.85 11.00 -2.42
CA PHE A 50 8.99 12.14 -2.12
C PHE A 50 9.71 13.47 -2.04
N GLY A 51 11.04 13.53 -2.04
CA GLY A 51 11.78 14.81 -2.02
C GLY A 51 11.15 15.86 -1.10
N GLY A 52 10.81 17.04 -1.63
CA GLY A 52 10.07 18.10 -0.93
C GLY A 52 8.55 17.90 -0.79
N LEU A 53 7.99 16.87 -1.42
CA LEU A 53 6.58 16.47 -1.35
C LEU A 53 6.31 15.49 -0.18
N HIS A 54 7.35 15.06 0.55
CA HIS A 54 7.23 14.18 1.70
C HIS A 54 6.63 14.92 2.90
N VAL A 55 5.53 14.40 3.43
CA VAL A 55 4.91 14.89 4.66
C VAL A 55 4.79 13.75 5.68
N ILE A 56 5.32 13.96 6.87
CA ILE A 56 5.18 12.99 7.98
C ILE A 56 3.80 13.18 8.64
N GLY A 57 3.09 12.08 8.86
CA GLY A 57 1.78 12.07 9.51
C GLY A 57 0.59 12.18 8.55
N GLY A 58 -0.62 12.17 9.11
CA GLY A 58 -1.86 12.14 8.33
C GLY A 58 -2.16 10.77 7.69
N THR A 59 -1.62 9.69 8.24
CA THR A 59 -1.72 8.31 7.74
C THR A 59 -3.00 7.57 8.16
N GLN A 60 -3.86 8.20 8.96
CA GLN A 60 -5.07 7.59 9.56
C GLN A 60 -5.93 6.79 8.58
N HIS A 61 -6.08 7.27 7.34
CA HIS A 61 -6.90 6.60 6.33
C HIS A 61 -6.25 5.34 5.76
N ILE A 62 -4.94 5.38 5.48
CA ILE A 62 -4.23 4.19 5.00
C ILE A 62 -4.09 3.16 6.12
N GLU A 63 -3.92 3.60 7.37
CA GLU A 63 -3.92 2.69 8.53
C GLU A 63 -5.26 1.97 8.71
N ARG A 64 -6.38 2.68 8.56
CA ARG A 64 -7.72 2.06 8.58
C ARG A 64 -7.92 1.07 7.45
N PHE A 65 -7.46 1.40 6.24
CA PHE A 65 -7.46 0.46 5.12
C PHE A 65 -6.64 -0.78 5.43
N ASN A 66 -5.41 -0.62 5.94
CA ASN A 66 -4.53 -1.73 6.32
C ASN A 66 -5.15 -2.62 7.39
N ALA A 67 -5.83 -2.04 8.39
CA ALA A 67 -6.58 -2.80 9.38
C ALA A 67 -7.71 -3.63 8.75
N THR A 68 -8.46 -3.03 7.81
CA THR A 68 -9.54 -3.72 7.09
C THR A 68 -9.01 -4.84 6.20
N LEU A 69 -7.87 -4.61 5.51
CA LEU A 69 -7.19 -5.60 4.68
C LEU A 69 -6.77 -6.80 5.53
N ARG A 70 -6.10 -6.59 6.67
CA ARG A 70 -5.69 -7.68 7.58
C ARG A 70 -6.88 -8.45 8.14
N LEU A 71 -7.98 -7.78 8.44
CA LEU A 71 -9.19 -8.43 8.93
C LEU A 71 -9.81 -9.37 7.89
N ARG A 72 -9.81 -8.97 6.61
CA ARG A 72 -10.47 -9.71 5.53
C ARG A 72 -9.57 -10.71 4.82
N VAL A 73 -8.25 -10.52 4.87
CA VAL A 73 -7.26 -11.40 4.24
C VAL A 73 -6.49 -12.14 5.34
N ALA A 74 -7.04 -13.27 5.79
CA ALA A 74 -6.47 -14.07 6.89
C ALA A 74 -5.00 -14.48 6.65
N HIS A 75 -4.60 -14.62 5.39
CA HIS A 75 -3.23 -14.94 4.96
C HIS A 75 -2.19 -13.93 5.47
N LEU A 76 -2.58 -12.68 5.75
CA LEU A 76 -1.69 -11.64 6.25
C LEU A 76 -1.50 -11.67 7.78
N VAL A 77 -2.32 -12.44 8.51
CA VAL A 77 -2.34 -12.43 9.98
C VAL A 77 -1.86 -13.76 10.56
N ARG A 78 -2.19 -14.90 9.93
CA ARG A 78 -1.90 -16.23 10.49
C ARG A 78 -0.90 -17.01 9.64
N ARG A 79 0.36 -17.01 10.07
CA ARG A 79 1.45 -17.75 9.40
C ARG A 79 1.32 -19.26 9.47
N SER A 80 0.69 -19.82 10.51
CA SER A 80 0.60 -21.28 10.72
C SER A 80 -0.63 -21.93 10.12
N LEU A 81 -1.74 -21.21 9.96
CA LEU A 81 -3.05 -21.79 9.61
C LEU A 81 -3.57 -21.39 8.23
N SER A 82 -3.12 -20.26 7.71
CA SER A 82 -3.61 -19.73 6.44
C SER A 82 -2.48 -19.12 5.63
N PHE A 83 -1.26 -19.63 5.70
CA PHE A 83 -0.21 -19.13 4.81
C PHE A 83 -0.49 -19.57 3.37
N SER A 84 -0.17 -18.69 2.41
CA SER A 84 -0.13 -19.09 1.02
C SER A 84 1.16 -19.84 0.74
N ARG A 85 1.08 -21.00 0.09
CA ARG A 85 2.27 -21.77 -0.35
C ARG A 85 3.01 -21.11 -1.51
N LYS A 86 2.31 -20.28 -2.30
CA LYS A 86 2.87 -19.56 -3.44
C LYS A 86 2.66 -18.06 -3.26
N GLN A 87 3.74 -17.30 -3.46
CA GLN A 87 3.71 -15.84 -3.38
C GLN A 87 2.67 -15.25 -4.35
N ALA A 88 2.63 -15.72 -5.60
CA ALA A 88 1.69 -15.26 -6.61
C ALA A 88 0.20 -15.37 -6.19
N HIS A 89 -0.17 -16.37 -5.38
CA HIS A 89 -1.55 -16.48 -4.88
C HIS A 89 -1.86 -15.41 -3.83
N LEU A 90 -0.90 -15.10 -2.95
CA LEU A 90 -1.07 -14.03 -1.98
C LEU A 90 -1.20 -12.67 -2.68
N GLU A 91 -0.37 -12.44 -3.69
CA GLU A 91 -0.43 -11.23 -4.51
C GLU A 91 -1.77 -11.10 -5.21
N LEU A 92 -2.26 -12.17 -5.85
CA LEU A 92 -3.57 -12.19 -6.49
C LEU A 92 -4.70 -11.85 -5.50
N LEU A 93 -4.67 -12.41 -4.29
CA LEU A 93 -5.68 -12.11 -3.26
C LEU A 93 -5.65 -10.63 -2.85
N ILE A 94 -4.46 -10.04 -2.69
CA ILE A 94 -4.30 -8.62 -2.37
C ILE A 94 -4.82 -7.76 -3.53
N TRP A 95 -4.49 -8.09 -4.77
CA TRP A 95 -4.98 -7.37 -5.96
C TRP A 95 -6.50 -7.44 -6.09
N MET A 96 -7.10 -8.62 -5.93
CA MET A 96 -8.55 -8.80 -5.95
C MET A 96 -9.22 -7.99 -4.82
N PHE A 97 -8.62 -7.97 -3.63
CA PHE A 97 -9.12 -7.16 -2.52
C PHE A 97 -9.10 -5.68 -2.85
N ILE A 98 -7.97 -5.17 -3.36
CA ILE A 98 -7.82 -3.77 -3.75
C ILE A 98 -8.83 -3.38 -4.83
N HIS A 99 -8.99 -4.22 -5.85
CA HIS A 99 -9.96 -3.99 -6.92
C HIS A 99 -11.39 -3.89 -6.37
N ARG A 100 -11.79 -4.85 -5.52
CA ARG A 100 -13.11 -4.84 -4.86
C ARG A 100 -13.28 -3.64 -3.93
N TYR A 101 -12.24 -3.26 -3.19
CA TYR A 101 -12.26 -2.08 -2.32
C TYR A 101 -12.50 -0.81 -3.14
N ASN A 102 -11.72 -0.60 -4.21
CA ASN A 102 -11.88 0.56 -5.09
C ASN A 102 -13.25 0.61 -5.76
N ALA A 103 -13.80 -0.54 -6.20
CA ALA A 103 -15.14 -0.61 -6.78
C ALA A 103 -16.27 -0.33 -5.78
N SER A 104 -16.01 -0.48 -4.47
CA SER A 104 -16.98 -0.18 -3.41
C SER A 104 -17.03 1.31 -3.05
N LEU A 105 -16.03 2.09 -3.47
CA LEU A 105 -15.99 3.53 -3.28
C LEU A 105 -16.81 4.19 -4.39
N ARG A 106 -17.96 4.77 -3.99
CA ARG A 106 -18.81 5.56 -4.88
C ARG A 106 -18.13 6.86 -5.30
#